data_AF-A0A4Q5RBJ1-F1
#
_entry.id   AF-A0A4Q5RBJ1-F1
#
_cell.length_a   1.000
_cell.length_b   1.000
_cell.length_c   1.000
_cell.angle_alpha   90.00
_cell.angle_beta   90.00
_cell.angle_gamma   90.00
#
_symmetry.space_group_name_H-M   'P 1'
#
loop_
_entity.id
_entity.type
_entity.pdbx_description
1 polymer ?
#
loop_
_entity_poly.entity_id
_entity_poly.type
_entity_poly.pdbx_seq_one_letter_code
_entity_poly.pdbx_strand_id
1 'polypeptide(L)' 'MTAEMERQSCLASAERWRRQAEHVREHAGRSYLQPRQRKALLAEAEACDRQADWWVAGADDYVTGPAVASLATFLQ' A
#
# COMPACT_ATOMS: atom_id res chain seq x y z
N MET A 1 17.16 -10.73 -10.75
CA MET A 1 17.25 -9.70 -9.69
C MET A 1 17.62 -10.38 -8.38
N THR A 2 18.32 -9.71 -7.46
CA THR A 2 18.63 -10.26 -6.13
C THR A 2 17.44 -10.04 -5.18
N ALA A 3 17.36 -10.82 -4.10
CA ALA A 3 16.31 -10.65 -3.08
C ALA A 3 16.28 -9.22 -2.50
N GLU A 4 17.46 -8.60 -2.31
CA GLU A 4 17.55 -7.21 -1.88
C GLU A 4 16.97 -6.23 -2.91
N MET A 5 17.21 -6.45 -4.22
CA MET A 5 16.61 -5.60 -5.25
C MET A 5 15.08 -5.70 -5.30
N GLU A 6 14.54 -6.92 -5.13
CA GLU A 6 13.08 -7.12 -5.06
C GLU A 6 12.49 -6.43 -3.83
N ARG A 7 13.13 -6.60 -2.67
CA ARG A 7 12.77 -5.90 -1.44
C ARG A 7 12.71 -4.39 -1.63
N GLN A 8 13.75 -3.80 -2.20
CA GLN A 8 13.80 -2.35 -2.46
C GLN A 8 12.71 -1.91 -3.46
N SER A 9 12.39 -2.75 -4.45
CA SER A 9 11.30 -2.49 -5.40
C SER A 9 9.93 -2.46 -4.71
N CYS A 10 9.68 -3.39 -3.79
CA CYS A 10 8.47 -3.42 -2.95
C CYS A 10 8.38 -2.17 -2.07
N LEU A 11 9.45 -1.81 -1.37
CA LEU A 11 9.48 -0.61 -0.52
C LEU A 11 9.27 0.67 -1.32
N ALA A 12 9.89 0.80 -2.49
CA ALA A 12 9.67 1.94 -3.39
C ALA A 12 8.21 2.02 -3.88
N SER A 13 7.56 0.87 -4.09
CA SER A 13 6.14 0.81 -4.43
C SER A 13 5.27 1.24 -3.26
N ALA A 14 5.54 0.77 -2.04
CA ALA A 14 4.86 1.21 -0.83
C ALA A 14 4.96 2.73 -0.64
N GLU A 15 6.16 3.30 -0.82
CA GLU A 15 6.37 4.74 -0.68
C GLU A 15 5.54 5.55 -1.70
N ARG A 16 5.46 5.11 -2.96
CA ARG A 16 4.60 5.75 -3.96
C ARG A 16 3.13 5.77 -3.53
N TRP A 17 2.63 4.66 -2.99
CA TRP A 17 1.26 4.58 -2.47
C TRP A 17 1.03 5.49 -1.26
N ARG A 18 2.01 5.62 -0.36
CA ARG A 18 1.92 6.58 0.76
C ARG A 18 1.84 8.02 0.29
N ARG A 19 2.68 8.42 -0.67
CA ARG A 19 2.62 9.77 -1.26
C ARG A 19 1.27 10.02 -1.94
N GLN A 20 0.71 9.02 -2.62
CA GLN A 20 -0.63 9.11 -3.21
C GLN A 20 -1.70 9.31 -2.12
N ALA A 21 -1.66 8.54 -1.04
CA ALA A 21 -2.60 8.68 0.07
C ALA A 21 -2.53 10.09 0.70
N GLU A 22 -1.33 10.63 0.90
CA GLU A 22 -1.11 12.00 1.38
C GLU A 22 -1.72 13.04 0.43
N HIS A 23 -1.45 12.94 -0.87
CA HIS A 23 -2.00 13.85 -1.87
C HIS A 23 -3.53 13.83 -1.89
N VAL A 24 -4.13 12.64 -1.80
CA VAL A 24 -5.59 12.49 -1.76
C VAL A 24 -6.18 13.10 -0.49
N ARG A 25 -5.52 12.96 0.68
CA ARG A 25 -5.95 13.61 1.93
C ARG A 25 -5.87 15.13 1.83
N GLU A 26 -4.79 15.65 1.24
CA GLU A 26 -4.65 17.09 1.00
C GLU A 26 -5.79 17.61 0.11
N HIS A 27 -6.14 16.86 -0.93
CA HIS A 27 -7.28 17.17 -1.79
C HIS A 27 -8.61 17.11 -1.01
N ALA A 28 -8.81 16.12 -0.15
CA ALA A 28 -10.00 16.02 0.70
C ALA A 28 -10.14 17.22 1.67
N GLY A 29 -9.05 17.89 2.02
CA GLY A 29 -9.02 19.09 2.85
C GLY A 29 -9.60 20.35 2.19
N ARG A 30 -9.83 20.34 0.87
CA ARG A 30 -10.31 21.53 0.14
C ARG A 30 -11.74 21.91 0.58
N SER A 31 -11.95 23.22 0.77
CA SER A 31 -13.20 23.77 1.34
C SER A 31 -14.40 23.70 0.39
N TYR A 32 -14.17 23.62 -0.92
CA TYR A 32 -15.23 23.57 -1.93
C TYR A 32 -15.85 22.17 -2.10
N LEU A 33 -15.30 21.14 -1.48
CA LEU A 33 -15.78 19.77 -1.62
C LEU A 33 -17.06 19.54 -0.81
N GLN A 34 -18.06 18.93 -1.45
CA GLN A 34 -19.24 18.44 -0.76
C GLN A 34 -18.85 17.32 0.23
N PRO A 35 -19.58 17.14 1.34
CA PRO A 35 -19.27 16.11 2.33
C PRO A 35 -19.12 14.70 1.74
N ARG A 36 -19.95 14.33 0.76
CA ARG A 36 -19.87 13.03 0.07
C ARG A 36 -18.58 12.85 -0.73
N GLN A 37 -18.07 13.92 -1.36
CA GLN A 37 -16.85 13.89 -2.15
C GLN A 37 -15.64 13.77 -1.22
N ARG A 38 -15.64 14.53 -0.12
CA ARG A 38 -14.63 14.41 0.94
C ARG A 38 -14.57 12.98 1.49
N LYS A 39 -15.73 12.37 1.79
CA LYS A 39 -15.79 10.98 2.27
C LYS A 39 -15.21 9.99 1.25
N ALA A 40 -15.53 10.14 -0.03
CA ALA A 40 -14.99 9.29 -1.09
C ALA A 40 -13.46 9.39 -1.19
N LEU A 41 -12.90 10.61 -1.12
CA LEU A 41 -11.45 10.83 -1.15
C LEU A 41 -10.76 10.23 0.08
N LEU A 42 -11.34 10.37 1.27
CA LEU A 42 -10.76 9.75 2.47
C LEU A 42 -10.74 8.21 2.37
N ALA A 43 -11.81 7.61 1.83
CA ALA A 43 -11.83 6.16 1.58
C ALA A 43 -10.78 5.72 0.54
N GLU A 44 -10.54 6.54 -0.49
CA GLU A 44 -9.47 6.32 -1.48
C GLU A 44 -8.08 6.40 -0.84
N ALA A 45 -7.83 7.40 0.03
CA ALA A 45 -6.56 7.50 0.76
C ALA A 45 -6.32 6.29 1.67
N GLU A 46 -7.36 5.78 2.34
CA GLU A 46 -7.27 4.54 3.12
C GLU A 46 -6.99 3.31 2.25
N ALA A 47 -7.54 3.24 1.03
CA ALA A 47 -7.23 2.18 0.09
C ALA A 47 -5.77 2.22 -0.37
N CYS A 48 -5.24 3.43 -0.65
CA CYS A 48 -3.83 3.64 -0.95
C CYS A 48 -2.92 3.18 0.21
N ASP A 49 -3.30 3.49 1.45
CA ASP A 49 -2.57 3.03 2.63
C ASP A 49 -2.54 1.51 2.75
N ARG A 50 -3.69 0.83 2.59
CA ARG A 50 -3.75 -0.64 2.59
C ARG A 50 -2.90 -1.24 1.46
N GLN A 51 -2.88 -0.60 0.30
CA GLN A 51 -2.03 -1.02 -0.81
C GLN A 51 -0.55 -0.87 -0.46
N ALA A 52 -0.16 0.21 0.23
CA ALA A 52 1.19 0.38 0.73
C ALA A 52 1.57 -0.69 1.77
N ASP A 53 0.67 -1.00 2.71
CA ASP A 53 0.87 -2.07 3.72
C ASP A 53 1.11 -3.42 3.06
N TRP A 54 0.35 -3.75 2.01
CA TRP A 54 0.55 -5.00 1.26
C TRP A 54 1.94 -5.09 0.62
N TRP A 55 2.45 -3.98 0.05
CA TRP A 55 3.80 -3.93 -0.50
C TRP A 55 4.89 -4.04 0.58
N VAL A 56 4.67 -3.46 1.77
CA VAL A 56 5.60 -3.61 2.91
C VAL A 56 5.64 -5.06 3.37
N ALA A 57 4.48 -5.72 3.52
CA ALA A 57 4.43 -7.13 3.90
C ALA A 57 5.18 -8.01 2.90
N GLY A 58 4.99 -7.78 1.59
CA GLY A 58 5.76 -8.49 0.56
C GLY A 58 7.27 -8.19 0.58
N ALA A 59 7.70 -7.03 1.10
CA ALA A 59 9.12 -6.72 1.27
C ALA A 59 9.76 -7.54 2.40
N ASP A 60 9.00 -7.84 3.46
CA ASP A 60 9.47 -8.62 4.61
C ASP A 60 9.73 -10.09 4.25
N ASP A 61 8.98 -10.64 3.27
CA ASP A 61 9.21 -11.98 2.72
C ASP A 61 10.62 -12.16 2.13
N TYR A 62 11.23 -11.07 1.63
CA TYR A 62 12.59 -11.09 1.09
C TYR A 62 13.67 -10.95 2.18
N VAL A 63 13.32 -10.44 3.37
CA VAL A 63 14.24 -10.33 4.53
C VAL A 63 14.41 -11.68 5.22
N THR A 64 13.33 -12.44 5.32
CA THR A 64 13.34 -13.71 6.05
C THR A 64 13.94 -14.87 5.25
N GLY A 65 14.23 -14.67 3.96
CA GLY A 65 14.49 -15.76 3.02
C GLY A 65 13.26 -16.68 2.89
N PRO A 66 13.23 -17.62 1.93
CA PRO A 66 12.10 -18.54 1.81
C PRO A 66 12.11 -19.53 2.97
N ALA A 67 11.52 -19.15 4.10
CA ALA A 67 10.91 -20.10 5.01
C ALA A 67 9.70 -20.68 4.27
N VAL A 68 9.91 -21.85 3.68
CA VAL A 68 8.97 -22.57 2.82
C VAL A 68 7.61 -22.75 3.52
N ALA A 69 6.54 -22.56 2.71
CA ALA A 69 5.17 -23.08 2.86
C ALA A 69 4.24 -22.50 3.95
N SER A 70 3.24 -21.72 3.51
CA SER A 70 1.81 -22.08 3.63
C SER A 70 0.89 -20.88 3.38
N LEU A 71 0.54 -20.63 2.12
CA LEU A 71 -0.74 -20.00 1.76
C LEU A 71 -1.35 -20.67 0.52
N ALA A 72 -1.18 -21.99 0.40
CA ALA A 72 -1.94 -22.81 -0.56
C ALA A 72 -3.31 -23.27 0.00
N THR A 73 -3.85 -22.62 1.04
CA THR A 73 -5.01 -23.18 1.79
C THR A 73 -6.20 -22.23 1.97
N PHE A 74 -6.34 -21.15 1.21
CA PHE A 74 -7.52 -20.27 1.37
C PHE A 74 -8.49 -20.13 0.20
N LEU A 75 -8.39 -20.96 -0.86
CA LEU A 75 -9.44 -21.04 -1.89
C LEU A 75 -9.61 -22.47 -2.43
N GLN A 76 -10.14 -23.38 -1.59
CA GLN A 76 -10.94 -24.53 -2.03
C GLN A 76 -12.35 -24.39 -1.48
#